data_AF-A0A812TMI5-F1
#
_entry.id   AF-A0A812TMI5-F1
#
_cell.length_a   1.000
_cell.length_b   1.000
_cell.length_c   1.000
_cell.angle_alpha   90.00
_cell.angle_beta   90.00
_cell.angle_gamma   90.00
#
_symmetry.space_group_name_H-M   'P 1'
#
loop_
_entity.id
_entity.type
_entity.pdbx_description
1 polymer ?
#
loop_
_entity_poly.entity_id
_entity_poly.type
_entity_poly.pdbx_seq_one_letter_code
_entity_poly.pdbx_strand_id
1 'polypeptide(L)'
;LLYPTEYGNIYPEELFASAPSGLTVRLLAASYDCDMLAEASSYASPTVVDKAVDSGNNAWAALALAHFASVTGQGCYGTAANDILEAISAAGTCNDDFGGFLARLPPTRVHQRATEHQIDIFALAGMLGNAELQERASRFIQKMHGRHEAYPDAYALGTGAQVRCDTGRSHYDLVPTDAQFWSFLAEADPNHGAVGSAISFSIYSDWLWDTDVDKLSGKEPPAHLHGTKFTSKGFGIQWEETAGAAMALAHFLYRHSDGSDADFILQLKYRLNASRLSLRTLLQTYGAVPASVRGGNGQQYTLHDSYGPFPGGSDTGMGFSYLRMIHTASTAWTGLLMLYQTTEEDTVFEAANPMLISANAAVPLGGTECLPLQEPPAAAISTRECVLRAS
;
A
#
# COMPACT_ATOMS: atom_id res chain seq x y z
N LEU A 1 -6.98 -5.59 -1.78
CA LEU A 1 -6.11 -6.03 -0.67
C LEU A 1 -5.40 -7.30 -1.10
N LEU A 2 -4.17 -7.66 -0.74
CA LEU A 2 -2.94 -6.96 -0.33
C LEU A 2 -1.83 -8.05 -0.23
N TYR A 3 -0.57 -7.63 -0.26
CA TYR A 3 0.69 -8.40 -0.36
C TYR A 3 0.70 -9.86 0.12
N PRO A 4 0.96 -10.87 -0.73
CA PRO A 4 1.24 -12.23 -0.26
C PRO A 4 2.62 -12.30 0.38
N THR A 5 2.65 -12.69 1.65
CA THR A 5 3.91 -12.79 2.38
C THR A 5 4.04 -14.02 3.26
N GLU A 6 2.93 -14.69 3.60
CA GLU A 6 2.95 -15.98 4.29
C GLU A 6 1.99 -17.00 3.66
N TYR A 7 2.59 -17.98 2.98
CA TYR A 7 1.91 -19.21 2.58
C TYR A 7 1.95 -20.23 3.73
N GLY A 8 0.84 -20.41 4.45
CA GLY A 8 0.67 -21.51 5.39
C GLY A 8 0.19 -21.11 6.78
N ASN A 9 -0.57 -22.02 7.40
CA ASN A 9 -1.26 -21.94 8.70
C ASN A 9 -2.33 -20.84 8.82
N ILE A 10 -3.60 -21.25 8.94
CA ILE A 10 -4.66 -20.38 9.46
C ILE A 10 -4.42 -20.31 10.96
N TYR A 11 -4.12 -19.13 11.47
CA TYR A 11 -4.14 -18.91 12.90
C TYR A 11 -5.57 -18.59 13.34
N PRO A 12 -5.99 -19.00 14.56
CA PRO A 12 -7.29 -18.64 15.09
C PRO A 12 -7.47 -17.13 15.07
N GLU A 13 -8.63 -16.68 14.58
CA GLU A 13 -8.98 -15.28 14.43
C GLU A 13 -8.88 -14.55 15.78
N GLU A 14 -8.16 -13.44 15.83
CA GLU A 14 -8.16 -12.58 17.02
C GLU A 14 -9.35 -11.62 16.94
N LEU A 15 -10.22 -11.69 17.94
CA LEU A 15 -11.34 -10.78 18.11
C LEU A 15 -10.93 -9.69 19.09
N PHE A 16 -10.99 -8.45 18.65
CA PHE A 16 -10.79 -7.29 19.50
C PHE A 16 -12.11 -6.99 20.19
N ALA A 17 -12.32 -7.63 21.34
CA ALA A 17 -13.40 -7.28 22.26
C ALA A 17 -13.13 -5.88 22.84
N SER A 18 -14.18 -5.10 23.09
CA SER A 18 -14.13 -3.76 23.70
C SER A 18 -13.49 -2.65 22.85
N ALA A 19 -13.88 -2.53 21.58
CA ALA A 19 -13.68 -1.28 20.84
C ALA A 19 -14.45 -0.11 21.51
N PRO A 20 -14.08 1.15 21.27
CA PRO A 20 -14.78 2.31 21.86
C PRO A 20 -16.29 2.33 21.67
N SER A 21 -16.79 1.80 20.55
CA SER A 21 -18.22 1.65 20.28
C SER A 21 -18.93 0.60 21.15
N GLY A 22 -18.18 -0.22 21.88
CA GLY A 22 -18.67 -1.43 22.57
C GLY A 22 -18.80 -2.64 21.64
N LEU A 23 -18.49 -2.51 20.35
CA LEU A 23 -18.52 -3.63 19.41
C LEU A 23 -17.27 -4.51 19.52
N THR A 24 -17.39 -5.71 18.95
CA THR A 24 -16.24 -6.58 18.68
C THR A 24 -15.76 -6.31 17.27
N VAL A 25 -14.48 -5.99 17.13
CA VAL A 25 -13.85 -5.72 15.84
C VAL A 25 -13.04 -6.93 15.40
N ARG A 26 -13.13 -7.23 14.11
CA ARG A 26 -12.24 -8.17 13.43
C ARG A 26 -11.46 -7.40 12.39
N LEU A 27 -10.14 -7.38 12.53
CA LEU A 27 -9.27 -6.85 11.50
C LEU A 27 -9.22 -7.82 10.32
N LEU A 28 -9.21 -7.28 9.12
CA LEU A 28 -9.29 -8.05 7.89
C LEU A 28 -7.92 -8.64 7.58
N ALA A 29 -7.89 -9.95 7.32
CA ALA A 29 -6.81 -10.58 6.58
C ALA A 29 -7.02 -10.32 5.07
N ALA A 30 -5.96 -10.38 4.28
CA ALA A 30 -6.02 -10.07 2.85
C ALA A 30 -6.70 -11.15 1.97
N SER A 31 -7.11 -12.31 2.52
CA SER A 31 -7.61 -13.45 1.72
C SER A 31 -9.11 -13.40 1.36
N TYR A 32 -9.44 -13.75 0.12
CA TYR A 32 -10.83 -13.85 -0.38
C TYR A 32 -11.23 -15.23 -0.92
N ASP A 33 -10.29 -16.15 -1.16
CA ASP A 33 -10.59 -17.49 -1.65
C ASP A 33 -9.65 -18.53 -1.01
N CYS A 34 -10.24 -19.56 -0.39
CA CYS A 34 -9.52 -20.65 0.26
C CYS A 34 -9.28 -21.86 -0.66
N ASP A 35 -9.95 -21.90 -1.82
CA ASP A 35 -9.99 -23.07 -2.71
C ASP A 35 -9.05 -22.94 -3.92
N MET A 36 -8.49 -21.75 -4.18
CA MET A 36 -7.61 -21.50 -5.33
C MET A 36 -6.34 -20.74 -4.96
N LEU A 37 -5.18 -21.38 -5.17
CA LEU A 37 -3.88 -20.70 -5.12
C LEU A 37 -3.77 -19.74 -6.31
N ALA A 38 -3.30 -18.53 -6.05
CA ALA A 38 -2.91 -17.61 -7.11
C ALA A 38 -1.66 -18.15 -7.80
N GLU A 39 -1.76 -18.48 -9.09
CA GLU A 39 -0.63 -18.95 -9.90
C GLU A 39 -0.37 -17.98 -11.05
N ALA A 40 0.88 -17.82 -11.47
CA ALA A 40 1.24 -16.91 -12.57
C ALA A 40 0.59 -17.26 -13.93
N SER A 41 0.06 -18.47 -14.07
CA SER A 41 -0.72 -18.96 -15.22
C SER A 41 -2.23 -18.97 -14.98
N SER A 42 -2.70 -18.66 -13.77
CA SER A 42 -4.12 -18.63 -13.41
C SER A 42 -4.66 -17.20 -13.55
N TYR A 43 -5.60 -17.03 -14.47
CA TYR A 43 -6.33 -15.77 -14.68
C TYR A 43 -7.79 -15.86 -14.21
N ALA A 44 -8.13 -16.91 -13.44
CA ALA A 44 -9.46 -17.06 -12.86
C ALA A 44 -9.72 -15.99 -11.77
N SER A 45 -11.01 -15.78 -11.46
CA SER A 45 -11.60 -14.90 -10.44
C SER A 45 -10.78 -14.70 -9.15
N PRO A 46 -10.93 -13.59 -8.41
CA PRO A 46 -9.88 -13.06 -7.52
C PRO A 46 -9.43 -14.07 -6.47
N THR A 47 -8.21 -14.55 -6.64
CA THR A 47 -7.50 -15.37 -5.64
C THR A 47 -6.56 -14.46 -4.87
N VAL A 48 -6.87 -14.20 -3.60
CA VAL A 48 -5.89 -13.61 -2.67
C VAL A 48 -5.68 -14.60 -1.56
N VAL A 49 -4.43 -15.05 -1.41
CA VAL A 49 -4.02 -16.02 -0.39
C VAL A 49 -2.91 -15.37 0.43
N ASP A 50 -3.28 -14.33 1.17
CA ASP A 50 -2.46 -13.83 2.25
C ASP A 50 -3.28 -13.74 3.53
N LYS A 51 -2.76 -14.40 4.56
CA LYS A 51 -3.45 -14.56 5.84
C LYS A 51 -2.95 -13.55 6.87
N ALA A 52 -2.01 -12.68 6.49
CA ALA A 52 -1.54 -11.65 7.39
C ALA A 52 -2.66 -10.65 7.67
N VAL A 53 -2.69 -10.20 8.92
CA VAL A 53 -3.48 -9.04 9.34
C VAL A 53 -2.53 -7.86 9.37
N ASP A 54 -2.38 -7.19 8.24
CA ASP A 54 -1.49 -6.04 8.15
C ASP A 54 -2.15 -4.77 8.72
N SER A 55 -1.39 -4.00 9.48
CA SER A 55 -1.86 -2.76 10.07
C SER A 55 -2.11 -1.66 9.03
N GLY A 56 -1.24 -1.52 8.03
CA GLY A 56 -1.40 -0.55 6.94
C GLY A 56 -2.66 -0.80 6.13
N ASN A 57 -2.86 -2.05 5.68
CA ASN A 57 -4.07 -2.48 4.97
C ASN A 57 -5.38 -2.11 5.67
N ASN A 58 -5.45 -2.41 6.97
CA ASN A 58 -6.61 -2.10 7.78
C ASN A 58 -6.75 -0.59 7.99
N ALA A 59 -5.63 0.13 8.16
CA ALA A 59 -5.63 1.58 8.26
C ALA A 59 -6.11 2.25 6.96
N TRP A 60 -5.67 1.78 5.80
CA TRP A 60 -6.11 2.26 4.49
C TRP A 60 -7.60 2.05 4.23
N ALA A 61 -8.11 0.86 4.58
CA ALA A 61 -9.54 0.58 4.51
C ALA A 61 -10.34 1.50 5.46
N ALA A 62 -9.88 1.67 6.70
CA ALA A 62 -10.51 2.56 7.67
C ALA A 62 -10.43 4.03 7.26
N LEU A 63 -9.36 4.46 6.58
CA LEU A 63 -9.21 5.81 6.05
C LEU A 63 -10.27 6.10 5.00
N ALA A 64 -10.59 5.14 4.13
CA ALA A 64 -11.70 5.26 3.19
C ALA A 64 -13.06 5.41 3.92
N LEU A 65 -13.29 4.66 5.01
CA LEU A 65 -14.50 4.80 5.83
C LEU A 65 -14.58 6.19 6.51
N ALA A 66 -13.45 6.70 7.01
CA ALA A 66 -13.35 8.02 7.63
C ALA A 66 -13.66 9.14 6.62
N HIS A 67 -13.12 9.06 5.40
CA HIS A 67 -13.46 9.98 4.31
C HIS A 67 -14.93 9.87 3.89
N PHE A 68 -15.47 8.67 3.80
CA PHE A 68 -16.88 8.49 3.48
C PHE A 68 -17.79 9.10 4.55
N ALA A 69 -17.46 8.90 5.83
CA ALA A 69 -18.18 9.50 6.95
C ALA A 69 -18.10 11.03 6.94
N SER A 70 -16.91 11.59 6.71
CA SER A 70 -16.70 13.05 6.69
C SER A 70 -17.49 13.76 5.58
N VAL A 71 -17.62 13.12 4.42
CA VAL A 71 -18.36 13.67 3.27
C VAL A 71 -19.87 13.44 3.39
N THR A 72 -20.31 12.27 3.86
CA THR A 72 -21.73 11.90 3.85
C THR A 72 -22.47 12.22 5.14
N GLY A 73 -21.76 12.47 6.24
CA GLY A 73 -22.35 12.65 7.56
C GLY A 73 -22.78 11.35 8.25
N GLN A 74 -22.53 10.18 7.63
CA GLN A 74 -22.93 8.88 8.17
C GLN A 74 -21.93 8.42 9.24
N GLY A 75 -22.23 8.76 10.50
CA GLY A 75 -21.33 8.58 11.64
C GLY A 75 -20.91 7.14 11.94
N CYS A 76 -21.70 6.15 11.53
CA CYS A 76 -21.42 4.74 11.80
C CYS A 76 -20.16 4.26 11.06
N TYR A 77 -19.85 4.84 9.89
CA TYR A 77 -18.59 4.57 9.18
C TYR A 77 -17.38 5.21 9.88
N GLY A 78 -17.57 6.39 10.47
CA GLY A 78 -16.55 7.01 11.31
C GLY A 78 -16.29 6.20 12.59
N THR A 79 -17.35 5.67 13.21
CA THR A 79 -17.24 4.74 14.34
C THR A 79 -16.44 3.49 13.95
N ALA A 80 -16.71 2.88 12.80
CA ALA A 80 -15.95 1.73 12.32
C ALA A 80 -14.47 2.06 12.08
N ALA A 81 -14.18 3.21 11.46
CA ALA A 81 -12.81 3.65 11.23
C ALA A 81 -12.05 3.84 12.56
N ASN A 82 -12.70 4.48 13.54
CA ASN A 82 -12.15 4.70 14.88
C ASN A 82 -11.90 3.38 15.62
N ASP A 83 -12.85 2.47 15.56
CA ASP A 83 -12.72 1.14 16.17
C ASP A 83 -11.58 0.31 15.55
N ILE A 84 -11.36 0.41 14.23
CA ILE A 84 -10.23 -0.23 13.55
C ILE A 84 -8.90 0.41 14.00
N LEU A 85 -8.81 1.75 14.08
CA LEU A 85 -7.61 2.42 14.57
C LEU A 85 -7.26 1.99 15.99
N GLU A 86 -8.25 1.87 16.87
CA GLU A 86 -8.04 1.41 18.25
C GLU A 86 -7.61 -0.06 18.32
N ALA A 87 -8.18 -0.93 17.48
CA ALA A 87 -7.74 -2.33 17.38
C ALA A 87 -6.28 -2.44 16.91
N ILE A 88 -5.89 -1.64 15.91
CA ILE A 88 -4.49 -1.53 15.45
C ILE A 88 -3.59 -1.05 16.60
N SER A 89 -4.01 -0.01 17.32
CA SER A 89 -3.26 0.55 18.45
C SER A 89 -3.07 -0.48 19.56
N ALA A 90 -4.13 -1.18 19.96
CA ALA A 90 -4.11 -2.17 21.03
C ALA A 90 -3.17 -3.34 20.74
N ALA A 91 -3.16 -3.86 19.52
CA ALA A 91 -2.28 -4.97 19.12
C ALA A 91 -0.85 -4.52 18.77
N GLY A 92 -0.74 -3.41 18.04
CA GLY A 92 0.45 -3.06 17.27
C GLY A 92 1.40 -2.10 17.94
N THR A 93 1.00 -1.36 18.98
CA THR A 93 1.79 -0.22 19.49
C THR A 93 3.20 -0.62 19.93
N CYS A 94 4.18 0.17 19.48
CA CYS A 94 5.55 0.15 19.94
C CYS A 94 5.87 1.41 20.76
N ASN A 95 6.35 1.20 22.00
CA ASN A 95 6.62 2.26 22.99
C ASN A 95 8.13 2.57 23.13
N ASP A 96 8.93 2.19 22.14
CA ASP A 96 10.34 2.55 22.08
C ASP A 96 10.54 3.92 21.42
N ASP A 97 11.80 4.39 21.36
CA ASP A 97 12.15 5.70 20.80
C ASP A 97 11.85 5.84 19.30
N PHE A 98 11.61 4.73 18.60
CA PHE A 98 11.21 4.75 17.20
C PHE A 98 9.72 5.01 17.05
N GLY A 99 8.90 4.59 18.03
CA GLY A 99 7.44 4.65 17.93
C GLY A 99 6.90 3.68 16.88
N GLY A 100 5.85 4.10 16.19
CA GLY A 100 5.11 3.30 15.22
C GLY A 100 4.38 2.07 15.79
N PHE A 101 3.94 1.23 14.87
CA PHE A 101 3.11 0.05 15.10
C PHE A 101 3.67 -1.15 14.34
N LEU A 102 3.48 -2.35 14.87
CA LEU A 102 3.80 -3.59 14.15
C LEU A 102 3.12 -3.59 12.78
N ALA A 103 3.88 -4.00 11.76
CA ALA A 103 3.39 -4.11 10.39
C ALA A 103 2.34 -5.22 10.28
N ARG A 104 2.58 -6.35 10.96
CA ARG A 104 1.64 -7.46 11.05
C ARG A 104 1.11 -7.57 12.47
N LEU A 105 -0.20 -7.69 12.56
CA LEU A 105 -0.92 -7.82 13.80
C LEU A 105 -1.25 -9.29 14.05
N PRO A 106 -1.56 -9.64 15.30
CA PRO A 106 -2.08 -10.94 15.63
C PRO A 106 -3.28 -11.30 14.72
N PRO A 107 -3.39 -12.57 14.35
CA PRO A 107 -2.64 -13.70 14.92
C PRO A 107 -1.26 -13.95 14.26
N THR A 108 -0.83 -13.10 13.32
CA THR A 108 0.47 -13.18 12.67
C THR A 108 1.60 -12.93 13.67
N ARG A 109 2.68 -13.73 13.61
CA ARG A 109 3.82 -13.66 14.55
C ARG A 109 5.05 -13.01 13.91
N VAL A 110 4.85 -11.92 13.19
CA VAL A 110 5.95 -11.14 12.59
C VAL A 110 6.02 -9.79 13.26
N HIS A 111 7.20 -9.43 13.74
CA HIS A 111 7.39 -8.30 14.63
C HIS A 111 7.98 -7.05 13.96
N GLN A 112 8.06 -7.06 12.63
CA GLN A 112 8.58 -5.93 11.88
C GLN A 112 7.66 -4.72 11.96
N ARG A 113 8.24 -3.54 11.74
CA ARG A 113 7.52 -2.31 11.44
C ARG A 113 7.84 -1.92 10.01
N ALA A 114 6.84 -1.55 9.23
CA ALA A 114 6.97 -1.16 7.83
C ALA A 114 6.66 0.33 7.69
N THR A 115 7.47 1.05 6.91
CA THR A 115 7.34 2.50 6.72
C THR A 115 6.01 2.86 6.06
N GLU A 116 5.61 2.13 5.02
CA GLU A 116 4.33 2.35 4.33
C GLU A 116 3.12 2.11 5.24
N HIS A 117 3.06 1.01 6.01
CA HIS A 117 2.00 0.86 7.02
C HIS A 117 1.94 2.02 8.03
N GLN A 118 3.07 2.63 8.40
CA GLN A 118 3.03 3.79 9.29
C GLN A 118 2.43 5.02 8.60
N ILE A 119 2.64 5.19 7.30
CA ILE A 119 2.08 6.30 6.52
C ILE A 119 0.55 6.19 6.51
N ASP A 120 0.00 4.99 6.29
CA ASP A 120 -1.45 4.76 6.35
C ASP A 120 -2.02 5.06 7.74
N ILE A 121 -1.35 4.59 8.79
CA ILE A 121 -1.78 4.82 10.18
C ILE A 121 -1.67 6.31 10.54
N PHE A 122 -0.64 7.01 10.06
CA PHE A 122 -0.49 8.46 10.22
C PHE A 122 -1.69 9.18 9.61
N ALA A 123 -2.04 8.86 8.36
CA ALA A 123 -3.14 9.50 7.65
C ALA A 123 -4.49 9.22 8.34
N LEU A 124 -4.76 7.97 8.73
CA LEU A 124 -5.96 7.58 9.47
C LEU A 124 -6.07 8.28 10.82
N ALA A 125 -5.00 8.25 11.62
CA ALA A 125 -4.98 8.89 12.94
C ALA A 125 -5.20 10.41 12.82
N GLY A 126 -4.58 11.05 11.83
CA GLY A 126 -4.81 12.47 11.53
C GLY A 126 -6.25 12.76 11.12
N MET A 127 -6.84 11.95 10.23
CA MET A 127 -8.23 12.10 9.78
C MET A 127 -9.23 11.95 10.93
N LEU A 128 -8.95 11.07 11.90
CA LEU A 128 -9.77 10.86 13.09
C LEU A 128 -9.44 11.82 14.25
N GLY A 129 -8.47 12.72 14.08
CA GLY A 129 -8.06 13.68 15.11
C GLY A 129 -7.30 13.07 16.30
N ASN A 130 -6.71 11.88 16.14
CA ASN A 130 -5.90 11.22 17.16
C ASN A 130 -4.42 11.63 17.02
N ALA A 131 -4.08 12.79 17.58
CA ALA A 131 -2.74 13.38 17.49
C ALA A 131 -1.63 12.50 18.09
N GLU A 132 -1.92 11.73 19.16
CA GLU A 132 -0.91 10.87 19.80
C GLU A 132 -0.48 9.74 18.86
N LEU A 133 -1.45 9.02 18.29
CA LEU A 133 -1.15 7.92 17.37
C LEU A 133 -0.54 8.42 16.06
N GLN A 134 -0.98 9.60 15.60
CA GLN A 134 -0.40 10.26 14.44
C GLN A 134 1.08 10.62 14.67
N GLU A 135 1.41 11.28 15.78
CA GLU A 135 2.80 11.65 16.12
C GLU A 135 3.67 10.39 16.26
N ARG A 136 3.13 9.32 16.83
CA ARG A 136 3.81 8.03 16.97
C ARG A 136 4.18 7.41 15.63
N ALA A 137 3.27 7.45 14.65
CA ALA A 137 3.54 6.97 13.30
C ALA A 137 4.57 7.87 12.57
N SER A 138 4.40 9.19 12.63
CA SER A 138 5.33 10.17 12.04
C SER A 138 6.75 10.01 12.57
N ARG A 139 6.91 9.81 13.89
CA ARG A 139 8.22 9.58 14.52
C ARG A 139 8.93 8.37 13.92
N PHE A 140 8.21 7.29 13.63
CA PHE A 140 8.82 6.11 13.01
C PHE A 140 9.27 6.43 11.58
N ILE A 141 8.43 7.09 10.79
CA ILE A 141 8.73 7.47 9.39
C ILE A 141 10.02 8.30 9.34
N GLN A 142 10.12 9.32 10.20
CA GLN A 142 11.32 10.15 10.36
C GLN A 142 12.59 9.33 10.66
N LYS A 143 12.48 8.27 11.47
CA LYS A 143 13.61 7.39 11.82
C LYS A 143 14.02 6.45 10.69
N MET A 144 13.19 6.29 9.66
CA MET A 144 13.50 5.46 8.49
C MET A 144 14.29 6.23 7.44
N HIS A 145 14.25 7.56 7.42
CA HIS A 145 15.11 8.37 6.56
C HIS A 145 16.58 8.18 6.92
N GLY A 146 17.43 7.99 5.91
CA GLY A 146 18.89 7.85 6.07
C GLY A 146 19.35 6.57 6.76
N ARG A 147 18.44 5.62 7.00
CA ARG A 147 18.74 4.36 7.67
C ARG A 147 19.37 3.32 6.74
N HIS A 148 19.15 3.45 5.44
CA HIS A 148 19.78 2.60 4.43
C HIS A 148 21.21 3.07 4.15
N GLU A 149 22.21 2.22 4.37
CA GLU A 149 23.62 2.62 4.34
C GLU A 149 24.08 3.09 2.95
N ALA A 150 23.67 2.39 1.89
CA ALA A 150 24.01 2.78 0.52
C ALA A 150 23.17 3.96 -0.03
N TYR A 151 22.05 4.28 0.60
CA TYR A 151 21.07 5.26 0.11
C TYR A 151 20.60 6.17 1.26
N PRO A 152 21.48 7.04 1.78
CA PRO A 152 21.18 7.87 2.95
C PRO A 152 20.14 8.96 2.68
N ASP A 153 19.82 9.23 1.41
CA ASP A 153 18.78 10.20 1.03
C ASP A 153 17.38 9.59 0.97
N ALA A 154 17.24 8.29 1.22
CA ALA A 154 15.98 7.55 1.10
C ALA A 154 15.41 7.10 2.45
N TYR A 155 14.11 6.84 2.47
CA TYR A 155 13.45 6.09 3.54
C TYR A 155 13.71 4.59 3.37
N ALA A 156 14.12 3.92 4.45
CA ALA A 156 14.22 2.47 4.47
C ALA A 156 12.84 1.79 4.50
N LEU A 157 12.78 0.51 4.11
CA LEU A 157 11.57 -0.31 4.16
C LEU A 157 10.94 -0.41 5.56
N GLY A 158 11.77 -0.41 6.59
CA GLY A 158 11.32 -0.61 7.96
C GLY A 158 12.40 -1.23 8.83
N THR A 159 11.97 -2.02 9.83
CA THR A 159 12.86 -2.66 10.79
C THR A 159 12.97 -4.18 10.58
N GLY A 160 13.85 -4.82 11.37
CA GLY A 160 13.92 -6.28 11.47
C GLY A 160 12.64 -6.88 12.07
N ALA A 161 12.59 -8.21 12.23
CA ALA A 161 11.41 -8.94 12.70
C ALA A 161 11.68 -9.89 13.88
N GLN A 162 12.88 -9.87 14.47
CA GLN A 162 13.34 -10.91 15.39
C GLN A 162 12.68 -10.82 16.77
N VAL A 163 12.33 -9.62 17.20
CA VAL A 163 11.70 -9.34 18.50
C VAL A 163 10.56 -8.35 18.32
N ARG A 164 9.54 -8.38 19.19
CA ARG A 164 8.45 -7.39 19.18
C ARG A 164 9.03 -5.97 19.18
N CYS A 165 8.63 -5.14 18.23
CA CYS A 165 9.17 -3.79 18.06
C CYS A 165 10.68 -3.78 17.80
N ASP A 166 11.15 -4.70 16.95
CA ASP A 166 12.54 -4.75 16.54
C ASP A 166 12.98 -3.38 15.99
N THR A 167 14.11 -2.87 16.46
CA THR A 167 14.74 -1.62 16.00
C THR A 167 15.99 -1.90 15.17
N GLY A 168 16.25 -3.15 14.81
CA GLY A 168 17.29 -3.58 13.89
C GLY A 168 16.97 -3.20 12.44
N ARG A 169 17.95 -3.32 11.55
CA ARG A 169 17.73 -3.13 10.11
C ARG A 169 16.89 -4.28 9.56
N SER A 170 16.04 -3.99 8.58
CA SER A 170 15.34 -5.04 7.82
C SER A 170 16.36 -5.94 7.13
N HIS A 171 16.10 -7.24 7.07
CA HIS A 171 16.98 -8.22 6.41
C HIS A 171 16.99 -8.09 4.89
N TYR A 172 16.01 -7.40 4.30
CA TYR A 172 15.95 -7.19 2.86
C TYR A 172 16.94 -6.11 2.38
N ASP A 173 17.22 -5.10 3.23
CA ASP A 173 18.06 -3.94 2.90
C ASP A 173 17.72 -3.34 1.52
N LEU A 174 16.51 -2.79 1.43
CA LEU A 174 15.88 -2.26 0.22
C LEU A 174 15.37 -0.83 0.43
N VAL A 175 15.23 -0.10 -0.67
CA VAL A 175 14.50 1.17 -0.72
C VAL A 175 13.19 0.93 -1.44
N PRO A 176 12.03 0.98 -0.76
CA PRO A 176 10.75 0.76 -1.40
C PRO A 176 10.16 2.06 -1.94
N THR A 177 9.41 1.94 -3.03
CA THR A 177 8.83 3.07 -3.76
C THR A 177 7.79 3.83 -2.93
N ASP A 178 6.87 3.10 -2.30
CA ASP A 178 5.82 3.61 -1.42
C ASP A 178 6.37 4.55 -0.33
N ALA A 179 7.41 4.15 0.40
CA ALA A 179 7.97 4.95 1.49
C ALA A 179 8.57 6.27 1.01
N GLN A 180 9.03 6.34 -0.25
CA GLN A 180 9.56 7.59 -0.79
C GLN A 180 8.44 8.54 -1.20
N PHE A 181 7.41 8.02 -1.87
CA PHE A 181 6.37 8.85 -2.47
C PHE A 181 5.21 9.11 -1.52
N TRP A 182 4.77 8.10 -0.77
CA TRP A 182 3.59 8.21 0.10
C TRP A 182 3.90 8.98 1.38
N SER A 183 5.15 8.95 1.87
CA SER A 183 5.57 9.80 3.00
C SER A 183 5.36 11.28 2.71
N PHE A 184 5.66 11.69 1.48
CA PHE A 184 5.40 13.03 0.98
C PHE A 184 3.91 13.27 0.70
N LEU A 185 3.24 12.33 0.03
CA LEU A 185 1.83 12.47 -0.32
C LEU A 185 0.91 12.63 0.90
N ALA A 186 1.30 12.02 2.02
CA ALA A 186 0.63 12.13 3.31
C ALA A 186 1.11 13.31 4.17
N GLU A 187 2.18 14.01 3.76
CA GLU A 187 2.90 14.99 4.60
C GLU A 187 3.30 14.42 5.97
N ALA A 188 3.71 13.15 6.00
CA ALA A 188 3.89 12.40 7.24
C ALA A 188 5.24 12.68 7.94
N ASP A 189 6.22 13.22 7.22
CA ASP A 189 7.49 13.68 7.77
C ASP A 189 7.56 15.22 7.75
N PRO A 190 7.57 15.90 8.92
CA PRO A 190 7.69 17.35 8.99
C PRO A 190 9.07 17.89 8.57
N ASN A 191 10.08 17.02 8.42
CA ASN A 191 11.41 17.40 7.94
C ASN A 191 11.41 17.51 6.41
N HIS A 192 11.11 18.71 5.91
CA HIS A 192 11.11 19.02 4.48
C HIS A 192 12.45 18.71 3.78
N GLY A 193 13.58 18.75 4.49
CA GLY A 193 14.88 18.37 3.92
C GLY A 193 14.99 16.87 3.63
N ALA A 194 14.53 16.03 4.56
CA ALA A 194 14.47 14.57 4.38
C ALA A 194 13.54 14.22 3.21
N VAL A 195 12.32 14.77 3.21
CA VAL A 195 11.34 14.62 2.13
C VAL A 195 11.92 15.04 0.77
N GLY A 196 12.53 16.23 0.68
CA GLY A 196 13.13 16.72 -0.56
C GLY A 196 14.25 15.81 -1.08
N SER A 197 15.11 15.31 -0.18
CA SER A 197 16.16 14.36 -0.56
C SER A 197 15.61 13.02 -1.06
N ALA A 198 14.54 12.51 -0.44
CA ALA A 198 13.90 11.26 -0.85
C ALA A 198 13.21 11.37 -2.22
N ILE A 199 12.52 12.47 -2.49
CA ILE A 199 11.94 12.73 -3.82
C ILE A 199 13.07 12.87 -4.86
N SER A 200 14.11 13.65 -4.55
CA SER A 200 15.25 13.83 -5.45
C SER A 200 15.92 12.50 -5.79
N PHE A 201 16.23 11.69 -4.77
CA PHE A 201 16.72 10.32 -4.95
C PHE A 201 15.79 9.53 -5.87
N SER A 202 14.48 9.56 -5.61
CA SER A 202 13.50 8.76 -6.34
C SER A 202 13.37 9.16 -7.81
N ILE A 203 13.55 10.44 -8.16
CA ILE A 203 13.48 10.94 -9.54
C ILE A 203 14.71 10.56 -10.36
N TYR A 204 15.90 10.69 -9.77
CA TYR A 204 17.16 10.43 -10.45
C TYR A 204 17.64 8.98 -10.35
N SER A 205 16.97 8.16 -9.55
CA SER A 205 17.28 6.75 -9.38
C SER A 205 16.73 5.92 -10.54
N ASP A 206 17.63 5.34 -11.35
CA ASP A 206 17.27 4.28 -12.30
C ASP A 206 16.86 2.96 -11.61
N TRP A 207 16.97 2.91 -10.28
CA TRP A 207 16.63 1.73 -9.49
C TRP A 207 15.12 1.61 -9.28
N LEU A 208 14.40 2.73 -9.17
CA LEU A 208 12.96 2.74 -8.90
C LEU A 208 12.07 2.84 -10.14
N TRP A 209 12.59 3.28 -11.28
CA TRP A 209 11.81 3.40 -12.52
C TRP A 209 12.11 2.24 -13.49
N ASP A 210 11.10 1.81 -14.24
CA ASP A 210 11.25 0.73 -15.22
C ASP A 210 10.35 0.95 -16.45
N THR A 211 10.55 0.10 -17.46
CA THR A 211 9.70 0.01 -18.64
C THR A 211 9.34 -1.46 -18.91
N ASP A 212 8.05 -1.76 -18.89
CA ASP A 212 7.54 -3.07 -19.27
C ASP A 212 6.90 -3.05 -20.66
N VAL A 213 6.84 -4.23 -21.30
CA VAL A 213 6.13 -4.43 -22.56
C VAL A 213 4.95 -5.37 -22.31
N ASP A 214 3.74 -4.90 -22.59
CA ASP A 214 2.51 -5.67 -22.38
C ASP A 214 2.24 -6.63 -23.54
N LYS A 215 3.05 -7.69 -23.61
CA LYS A 215 3.03 -8.71 -24.67
C LYS A 215 1.76 -9.56 -24.69
N LEU A 216 0.98 -9.54 -23.62
CA LEU A 216 -0.21 -10.39 -23.44
C LEU A 216 -1.52 -9.58 -23.54
N SER A 217 -1.46 -8.32 -23.98
CA SER A 217 -2.63 -7.47 -24.22
C SER A 217 -3.44 -7.83 -25.47
N GLY A 218 -2.84 -8.61 -26.39
CA GLY A 218 -3.42 -8.89 -27.70
C GLY A 218 -3.38 -7.70 -28.68
N LYS A 219 -2.70 -6.60 -28.33
CA LYS A 219 -2.48 -5.43 -29.20
C LYS A 219 -1.17 -5.56 -29.97
N GLU A 220 -1.18 -5.12 -31.23
CA GLU A 220 0.00 -5.08 -32.11
C GLU A 220 0.23 -3.65 -32.67
N PRO A 221 1.40 -3.03 -32.43
CA PRO A 221 2.47 -3.50 -31.56
C PRO A 221 2.07 -3.50 -30.07
N PRO A 222 2.71 -4.33 -29.22
CA PRO A 222 2.44 -4.32 -27.79
C PRO A 222 2.81 -2.98 -27.15
N ALA A 223 2.05 -2.57 -26.15
CA ALA A 223 2.28 -1.29 -25.47
C ALA A 223 3.58 -1.34 -24.64
N HIS A 224 4.40 -0.30 -24.78
CA HIS A 224 5.49 0.01 -23.87
C HIS A 224 4.95 0.89 -22.76
N LEU A 225 5.08 0.44 -21.52
CA LEU A 225 4.49 1.07 -20.36
C LEU A 225 5.61 1.44 -19.39
N HIS A 226 5.51 2.61 -18.79
CA HIS A 226 6.50 3.21 -17.91
C HIS A 226 5.90 3.42 -16.52
N GLY A 227 6.68 3.15 -15.49
CA GLY A 227 6.22 3.21 -14.11
C GLY A 227 7.34 2.89 -13.13
N THR A 228 6.95 2.58 -11.91
CA THR A 228 7.88 2.29 -10.81
C THR A 228 7.93 0.80 -10.48
N LYS A 229 9.11 0.34 -10.08
CA LYS A 229 9.32 -0.96 -9.45
C LYS A 229 8.81 -0.92 -8.01
N PHE A 230 8.64 -2.08 -7.40
CA PHE A 230 8.26 -2.14 -5.99
C PHE A 230 9.38 -1.65 -5.05
N THR A 231 10.61 -2.12 -5.27
CA THR A 231 11.80 -1.66 -4.54
C THR A 231 13.00 -1.45 -5.46
N SER A 232 14.09 -0.89 -4.92
CA SER A 232 15.37 -0.72 -5.59
C SER A 232 16.02 -2.01 -6.12
N LYS A 233 15.65 -3.19 -5.60
CA LYS A 233 16.10 -4.50 -6.13
C LYS A 233 14.97 -5.30 -6.80
N GLY A 234 13.77 -4.74 -6.87
CA GLY A 234 12.66 -5.34 -7.60
C GLY A 234 12.90 -5.33 -9.11
N PHE A 235 12.03 -6.02 -9.85
CA PHE A 235 12.10 -6.08 -11.31
C PHE A 235 10.72 -6.04 -11.93
N GLY A 236 10.52 -5.17 -12.93
CA GLY A 236 9.21 -4.93 -13.49
C GLY A 236 8.36 -3.93 -12.69
N ILE A 237 7.34 -3.40 -13.34
CA ILE A 237 6.51 -2.33 -12.83
C ILE A 237 5.43 -2.90 -11.91
N GLN A 238 5.27 -2.30 -10.73
CA GLN A 238 4.11 -2.50 -9.86
C GLN A 238 3.18 -1.28 -10.03
N TRP A 239 1.92 -1.52 -10.38
CA TRP A 239 1.04 -0.43 -10.85
C TRP A 239 0.32 0.37 -9.76
N GLU A 240 0.21 -0.13 -8.53
CA GLU A 240 -0.21 0.65 -7.36
C GLU A 240 0.89 1.65 -6.96
N GLU A 241 2.14 1.19 -6.87
CA GLU A 241 3.32 2.03 -6.66
C GLU A 241 3.43 3.12 -7.71
N THR A 242 3.17 2.76 -8.98
CA THR A 242 3.22 3.72 -10.09
C THR A 242 2.14 4.80 -9.94
N ALA A 243 0.93 4.41 -9.55
CA ALA A 243 -0.17 5.36 -9.36
C ALA A 243 0.06 6.28 -8.16
N GLY A 244 0.51 5.74 -7.03
CA GLY A 244 0.87 6.52 -5.84
C GLY A 244 2.06 7.45 -6.09
N ALA A 245 3.10 6.97 -6.78
CA ALA A 245 4.23 7.80 -7.20
C ALA A 245 3.78 8.96 -8.09
N ALA A 246 3.00 8.68 -9.13
CA ALA A 246 2.47 9.72 -10.01
C ALA A 246 1.63 10.76 -9.25
N MET A 247 0.80 10.33 -8.29
CA MET A 247 0.03 11.27 -7.46
C MET A 247 0.95 12.14 -6.60
N ALA A 248 1.99 11.56 -5.99
CA ALA A 248 2.99 12.29 -5.23
C ALA A 248 3.75 13.30 -6.10
N LEU A 249 4.11 12.95 -7.34
CA LEU A 249 4.78 13.89 -8.25
C LEU A 249 3.87 15.07 -8.62
N ALA A 250 2.59 14.78 -8.90
CA ALA A 250 1.61 15.81 -9.20
C ALA A 250 1.38 16.74 -7.99
N HIS A 251 1.31 16.16 -6.78
CA HIS A 251 1.21 16.92 -5.53
C HIS A 251 2.44 17.82 -5.30
N PHE A 252 3.65 17.31 -5.57
CA PHE A 252 4.87 18.09 -5.46
C PHE A 252 4.86 19.27 -6.43
N LEU A 253 4.52 19.02 -7.69
CA LEU A 253 4.41 20.06 -8.70
C LEU A 253 3.35 21.11 -8.37
N TYR A 254 2.30 20.73 -7.64
CA TYR A 254 1.23 21.64 -7.26
C TYR A 254 1.57 22.49 -6.03
N ARG A 255 2.20 21.91 -5.01
CA ARG A 255 2.39 22.55 -3.70
C ARG A 255 3.81 23.05 -3.44
N HIS A 256 4.82 22.46 -4.07
CA HIS A 256 6.22 22.60 -3.66
C HIS A 256 7.22 22.85 -4.80
N SER A 257 6.78 22.99 -6.05
CA SER A 257 7.71 23.25 -7.17
C SER A 257 8.32 24.65 -7.17
N ASP A 258 7.76 25.60 -6.41
CA ASP A 258 8.24 26.98 -6.41
C ASP A 258 9.70 27.06 -5.95
N GLY A 259 10.55 27.62 -6.81
CA GLY A 259 11.99 27.74 -6.57
C GLY A 259 12.81 26.47 -6.83
N SER A 260 12.18 25.38 -7.31
CA SER A 260 12.89 24.17 -7.74
C SER A 260 13.67 24.39 -9.03
N ASP A 261 14.75 23.61 -9.20
CA ASP A 261 15.56 23.61 -10.42
C ASP A 261 14.76 23.17 -11.66
N ALA A 262 15.03 23.81 -12.80
CA ALA A 262 14.27 23.58 -14.03
C ALA A 262 14.44 22.16 -14.60
N ASP A 263 15.65 21.59 -14.51
CA ASP A 263 15.91 20.23 -14.99
C ASP A 263 15.22 19.21 -14.08
N PHE A 264 15.20 19.46 -12.77
CA PHE A 264 14.45 18.64 -11.82
C PHE A 264 12.94 18.63 -12.13
N ILE A 265 12.35 19.81 -12.38
CA ILE A 265 10.94 19.92 -12.77
C ILE A 265 10.66 19.21 -14.09
N LEU A 266 11.58 19.28 -15.06
CA LEU A 266 11.43 18.58 -16.34
C LEU A 266 11.41 17.06 -16.14
N GLN A 267 12.30 16.51 -15.31
CA GLN A 267 12.34 15.07 -15.00
C GLN A 267 11.08 14.61 -14.27
N LEU A 268 10.62 15.38 -13.28
CA LEU A 268 9.36 15.14 -12.57
C LEU A 268 8.18 15.03 -13.55
N LYS A 269 8.03 16.02 -14.42
CA LYS A 269 6.97 16.05 -15.44
C LYS A 269 7.07 14.87 -16.41
N TYR A 270 8.28 14.52 -16.84
CA TYR A 270 8.49 13.37 -17.72
C TYR A 270 7.99 12.06 -17.08
N ARG A 271 8.44 11.77 -15.85
CA ARG A 271 8.02 10.57 -15.11
C ARG A 271 6.52 10.54 -14.83
N LEU A 272 5.95 11.68 -14.42
CA LEU A 272 4.53 11.84 -14.17
C LEU A 272 3.69 11.60 -15.44
N ASN A 273 4.05 12.23 -16.56
CA ASN A 273 3.34 12.08 -17.83
C ASN A 273 3.40 10.65 -18.36
N ALA A 274 4.57 10.01 -18.30
CA ALA A 274 4.76 8.63 -18.73
C ALA A 274 3.92 7.65 -17.87
N SER A 275 3.87 7.87 -16.56
CA SER A 275 3.08 7.04 -15.63
C SER A 275 1.58 7.18 -15.88
N ARG A 276 1.07 8.41 -16.00
CA ARG A 276 -0.35 8.67 -16.31
C ARG A 276 -0.77 8.06 -17.64
N LEU A 277 0.06 8.20 -18.68
CA LEU A 277 -0.22 7.59 -19.98
C LEU A 277 -0.31 6.07 -19.88
N SER A 278 0.62 5.44 -19.15
CA SER A 278 0.65 3.99 -18.96
C SER A 278 -0.60 3.49 -18.22
N LEU A 279 -0.96 4.14 -17.11
CA LEU A 279 -2.14 3.80 -16.32
C LEU A 279 -3.44 3.99 -17.10
N ARG A 280 -3.58 5.07 -17.87
CA ARG A 280 -4.72 5.28 -18.78
C ARG A 280 -4.78 4.19 -19.85
N THR A 281 -3.64 3.80 -20.40
CA THR A 281 -3.55 2.72 -21.39
C THR A 281 -4.03 1.40 -20.80
N LEU A 282 -3.67 1.10 -19.54
CA LEU A 282 -4.14 -0.10 -18.84
C LEU A 282 -5.65 -0.07 -18.60
N LEU A 283 -6.19 1.04 -18.09
CA LEU A 283 -7.64 1.21 -17.92
C LEU A 283 -8.39 1.02 -19.24
N GLN A 284 -7.90 1.60 -20.34
CA GLN A 284 -8.50 1.43 -21.66
C GLN A 284 -8.40 0.00 -22.21
N THR A 285 -7.36 -0.75 -21.81
CA THR A 285 -7.12 -2.10 -22.31
C THR A 285 -7.92 -3.14 -21.54
N TYR A 286 -8.00 -3.00 -20.21
CA TYR A 286 -8.53 -4.03 -19.31
C TYR A 286 -9.79 -3.61 -18.54
N GLY A 287 -10.19 -2.33 -18.60
CA GLY A 287 -11.27 -1.79 -17.76
C GLY A 287 -10.90 -1.63 -16.28
N ALA A 288 -9.69 -2.04 -15.90
CA ALA A 288 -9.11 -1.98 -14.57
C ALA A 288 -7.58 -2.00 -14.70
N VAL A 289 -6.85 -1.98 -13.59
CA VAL A 289 -5.38 -2.00 -13.59
C VAL A 289 -4.87 -3.29 -12.95
N PRO A 290 -4.05 -4.10 -13.66
CA PRO A 290 -3.45 -5.28 -13.06
C PRO A 290 -2.33 -4.91 -12.10
N ALA A 291 -1.94 -5.80 -11.18
CA ALA A 291 -0.79 -5.55 -10.29
C ALA A 291 0.54 -5.51 -11.08
N SER A 292 0.64 -6.38 -12.09
CA SER A 292 1.74 -6.43 -13.05
C SER A 292 1.19 -6.67 -14.46
N VAL A 293 1.89 -6.15 -15.47
CA VAL A 293 1.67 -6.54 -16.88
C VAL A 293 2.58 -7.69 -17.31
N ARG A 294 3.56 -8.03 -16.48
CA ARG A 294 4.45 -9.17 -16.70
C ARG A 294 3.79 -10.40 -16.10
N GLY A 295 3.91 -11.54 -16.75
CA GLY A 295 3.18 -12.73 -16.34
C GLY A 295 3.11 -13.77 -17.44
N GLY A 296 2.40 -14.86 -17.14
CA GLY A 296 1.99 -15.85 -18.13
C GLY A 296 2.85 -17.10 -18.23
N ASN A 297 3.88 -17.24 -17.39
CA ASN A 297 4.67 -18.47 -17.32
C ASN A 297 4.83 -18.96 -15.88
N GLY A 298 4.08 -20.01 -15.52
CA GLY A 298 4.17 -20.66 -14.21
C GLY A 298 5.53 -21.29 -13.92
N GLN A 299 6.28 -21.71 -14.95
CA GLN A 299 7.63 -22.24 -14.77
C GLN A 299 8.60 -21.13 -14.31
N GLN A 300 8.56 -19.97 -14.97
CA GLN A 300 9.42 -18.84 -14.59
C GLN A 300 9.07 -18.31 -13.19
N TYR A 301 7.78 -18.31 -12.85
CA TYR A 301 7.32 -18.02 -11.49
C TYR A 301 7.92 -18.98 -10.46
N THR A 302 7.82 -20.29 -10.71
CA THR A 302 8.35 -21.34 -9.80
C THR A 302 9.87 -21.24 -9.63
N LEU A 303 10.58 -20.85 -10.69
CA LEU A 303 12.04 -20.69 -10.67
C LEU A 303 12.49 -19.35 -10.09
N HIS A 304 11.57 -18.44 -9.78
CA HIS A 304 11.86 -17.04 -9.41
C HIS A 304 12.77 -16.33 -10.43
N ASP A 305 12.62 -16.65 -11.72
CA ASP A 305 13.39 -16.01 -12.79
C ASP A 305 12.60 -14.85 -13.39
N SER A 306 12.92 -13.65 -12.90
CA SER A 306 12.30 -12.39 -13.34
C SER A 306 12.74 -11.95 -14.74
N TYR A 307 13.87 -12.47 -15.24
CA TYR A 307 14.46 -12.13 -16.55
C TYR A 307 14.03 -13.06 -17.68
N GLY A 308 13.46 -14.21 -17.33
CA GLY A 308 12.91 -15.17 -18.27
C GLY A 308 11.82 -14.58 -19.18
N PRO A 309 11.62 -15.15 -20.37
CA PRO A 309 10.53 -14.75 -21.25
C PRO A 309 9.18 -15.04 -20.56
N PHE A 310 8.34 -14.01 -20.46
CA PHE A 310 7.05 -14.04 -19.75
C PHE A 310 7.24 -14.42 -18.28
N PRO A 311 7.88 -13.59 -17.44
CA PRO A 311 8.18 -13.96 -16.05
C PRO A 311 6.91 -14.13 -15.22
N GLY A 312 7.02 -14.64 -13.99
CA GLY A 312 5.87 -14.89 -13.13
C GLY A 312 5.06 -13.66 -12.73
N GLY A 313 5.64 -12.47 -12.84
CA GLY A 313 5.07 -11.22 -12.36
C GLY A 313 6.11 -10.11 -12.31
N SER A 314 5.78 -9.03 -11.63
CA SER A 314 6.76 -8.02 -11.20
C SER A 314 7.34 -8.46 -9.86
N ASP A 315 8.65 -8.66 -9.83
CA ASP A 315 9.37 -9.10 -8.64
C ASP A 315 9.58 -7.93 -7.67
N THR A 316 9.37 -8.20 -6.38
CA THR A 316 9.49 -7.16 -5.34
C THR A 316 10.91 -6.95 -4.84
N GLY A 317 11.83 -7.87 -5.11
CA GLY A 317 13.13 -7.95 -4.44
C GLY A 317 13.07 -8.53 -3.02
N MET A 318 11.87 -8.88 -2.52
CA MET A 318 11.63 -9.42 -1.18
C MET A 318 11.32 -10.92 -1.19
N GLY A 319 11.49 -11.59 -2.33
CA GLY A 319 11.23 -13.03 -2.47
C GLY A 319 9.81 -13.40 -2.88
N PHE A 320 8.98 -12.44 -3.28
CA PHE A 320 7.69 -12.69 -3.91
C PHE A 320 7.42 -11.74 -5.09
N SER A 321 6.45 -12.08 -5.92
CA SER A 321 6.09 -11.30 -7.11
C SER A 321 4.62 -10.95 -7.16
N TYR A 322 4.33 -9.78 -7.72
CA TYR A 322 2.99 -9.38 -8.12
C TYR A 322 2.59 -10.00 -9.44
N LEU A 323 1.53 -10.78 -9.41
CA LEU A 323 1.05 -11.53 -10.57
C LEU A 323 0.29 -10.63 -11.56
N ARG A 324 0.17 -11.10 -12.80
CA ARG A 324 -0.65 -10.49 -13.85
C ARG A 324 -2.14 -10.75 -13.62
N MET A 325 -2.69 -10.14 -12.59
CA MET A 325 -4.11 -10.22 -12.25
C MET A 325 -4.66 -8.82 -12.06
N ILE A 326 -5.94 -8.61 -12.40
CA ILE A 326 -6.63 -7.37 -12.05
C ILE A 326 -6.51 -7.15 -10.54
N HIS A 327 -6.02 -5.98 -10.16
CA HIS A 327 -5.64 -5.71 -8.79
C HIS A 327 -6.43 -4.54 -8.25
N THR A 328 -7.18 -4.79 -7.17
CA THR A 328 -8.06 -3.79 -6.56
C THR A 328 -7.30 -2.55 -6.13
N ALA A 329 -6.13 -2.70 -5.50
CA ALA A 329 -5.38 -1.54 -4.98
C ALA A 329 -4.79 -0.71 -6.13
N SER A 330 -4.19 -1.36 -7.14
CA SER A 330 -3.69 -0.66 -8.34
C SER A 330 -4.82 0.06 -9.07
N THR A 331 -5.99 -0.56 -9.17
CA THR A 331 -7.17 0.06 -9.79
C THR A 331 -7.70 1.24 -8.97
N ALA A 332 -7.78 1.11 -7.65
CA ALA A 332 -8.25 2.17 -6.75
C ALA A 332 -7.30 3.38 -6.76
N TRP A 333 -5.99 3.15 -6.57
CA TRP A 333 -4.97 4.20 -6.66
C TRP A 333 -4.95 4.88 -8.02
N THR A 334 -5.12 4.11 -9.10
CA THR A 334 -5.24 4.71 -10.44
C THR A 334 -6.49 5.56 -10.57
N GLY A 335 -7.64 5.08 -10.07
CA GLY A 335 -8.88 5.86 -10.07
C GLY A 335 -8.74 7.17 -9.30
N LEU A 336 -8.13 7.12 -8.12
CA LEU A 336 -7.81 8.31 -7.32
C LEU A 336 -6.86 9.24 -8.06
N LEU A 337 -5.83 8.72 -8.74
CA LEU A 337 -4.95 9.54 -9.58
C LEU A 337 -5.71 10.21 -10.72
N MET A 338 -6.63 9.51 -11.38
CA MET A 338 -7.45 10.11 -12.45
C MET A 338 -8.38 11.21 -11.91
N LEU A 339 -8.93 11.04 -10.71
CA LEU A 339 -9.70 12.09 -10.03
C LEU A 339 -8.81 13.26 -9.61
N TYR A 340 -7.59 12.98 -9.16
CA TYR A 340 -6.63 13.97 -8.70
C TYR A 340 -6.10 14.83 -9.84
N GLN A 341 -5.60 14.20 -10.91
CA GLN A 341 -5.17 14.88 -12.13
C GLN A 341 -5.00 13.89 -13.30
N THR A 342 -5.93 13.91 -14.28
CA THR A 342 -5.87 12.96 -15.41
C THR A 342 -4.77 13.31 -16.44
N THR A 343 -4.59 14.58 -16.80
CA THR A 343 -3.52 15.08 -17.69
C THR A 343 -2.81 16.32 -17.12
N GLU A 344 -1.71 16.75 -17.72
CA GLU A 344 -0.95 17.92 -17.23
C GLU A 344 -1.78 19.22 -17.28
N GLU A 345 -2.74 19.29 -18.22
CA GLU A 345 -3.62 20.44 -18.42
C GLU A 345 -4.76 20.52 -17.39
N ASP A 346 -5.06 19.40 -16.71
CA ASP A 346 -6.12 19.35 -15.71
C ASP A 346 -5.69 20.04 -14.41
N THR A 347 -6.64 20.71 -13.76
CA THR A 347 -6.44 21.24 -12.42
C THR A 347 -6.30 20.11 -11.42
N VAL A 348 -5.35 20.24 -10.50
CA VAL A 348 -5.18 19.29 -9.39
C VAL A 348 -6.37 19.39 -8.43
N PHE A 349 -7.02 18.26 -8.18
CA PHE A 349 -8.11 18.11 -7.22
C PHE A 349 -7.59 17.45 -5.93
N GLU A 350 -7.06 18.27 -5.01
CA GLU A 350 -6.43 17.81 -3.76
C GLU A 350 -7.30 16.89 -2.90
N ALA A 351 -8.63 17.03 -2.96
CA ALA A 351 -9.54 16.18 -2.20
C ALA A 351 -9.59 14.72 -2.71
N ALA A 352 -9.00 14.41 -3.87
CA ALA A 352 -8.79 13.05 -4.32
C ALA A 352 -7.51 12.41 -3.77
N ASN A 353 -6.64 13.15 -3.07
CA ASN A 353 -5.54 12.57 -2.34
C ASN A 353 -6.08 11.90 -1.07
N PRO A 354 -6.11 10.57 -1.00
CA PRO A 354 -6.68 9.84 0.13
C PRO A 354 -5.90 10.02 1.43
N MET A 355 -4.61 10.37 1.35
CA MET A 355 -3.69 10.46 2.48
C MET A 355 -3.75 11.83 3.19
N LEU A 356 -4.28 12.86 2.52
CA LEU A 356 -4.36 14.20 3.12
C LEU A 356 -5.50 14.31 4.11
N ILE A 357 -5.21 14.95 5.22
CA ILE A 357 -6.18 15.27 6.27
C ILE A 357 -7.03 16.43 5.77
N SER A 358 -8.32 16.20 5.57
CA SER A 358 -9.25 17.26 5.18
C SER A 358 -9.40 18.26 6.33
N ALA A 359 -8.84 19.47 6.17
CA ALA A 359 -8.81 20.50 7.22
C ALA A 359 -10.20 20.97 7.71
N ASN A 360 -11.29 20.60 7.04
CA ASN A 360 -12.61 21.23 7.21
C ASN A 360 -13.77 20.27 7.52
N ALA A 361 -13.55 18.96 7.69
CA ALA A 361 -14.63 18.03 8.02
C ALA A 361 -14.21 17.06 9.14
N ALA A 362 -14.62 17.36 10.37
CA ALA A 362 -14.51 16.41 11.46
C ALA A 362 -15.25 15.11 11.08
N VAL A 363 -14.61 13.97 11.30
CA VAL A 363 -15.24 12.67 11.04
C VAL A 363 -16.36 12.48 12.07
N PRO A 364 -17.64 12.43 11.66
CA PRO A 364 -18.72 12.18 12.60
C PRO A 364 -18.60 10.75 13.14
N LEU A 365 -18.79 10.61 14.44
CA LEU A 365 -18.89 9.32 15.11
C LEU A 365 -20.32 9.14 15.62
N GLY A 366 -20.86 7.94 15.53
CA GLY A 366 -22.13 7.59 16.13
C GLY A 366 -22.94 6.63 15.29
N GLY A 367 -23.75 5.80 15.97
CA GLY A 367 -24.55 4.78 15.32
C GLY A 367 -23.75 3.52 14.99
N THR A 368 -24.48 2.46 14.64
CA THR A 368 -23.95 1.16 14.19
C THR A 368 -24.77 0.60 13.02
N GLU A 369 -25.69 1.40 12.48
CA GLU A 369 -26.70 1.02 11.51
C GLU A 369 -26.16 0.67 10.12
N CYS A 370 -24.97 1.17 9.74
CA CYS A 370 -24.30 0.76 8.51
C CYS A 370 -23.36 -0.42 8.70
N LEU A 371 -23.14 -0.87 9.94
CA LEU A 371 -22.33 -2.04 10.20
C LEU A 371 -23.21 -3.27 10.00
N PRO A 372 -22.68 -4.32 9.36
CA PRO A 372 -23.43 -5.55 9.20
C PRO A 372 -23.90 -6.01 10.59
N LEU A 373 -25.23 -6.19 10.74
CA LEU A 373 -25.81 -6.78 11.94
C LEU A 373 -25.03 -8.05 12.25
N GLN A 374 -24.60 -8.23 13.50
CA GLN A 374 -23.97 -9.48 13.96
C GLN A 374 -24.73 -10.65 13.36
N GLU A 375 -24.14 -11.35 12.39
CA GLU A 375 -24.62 -12.69 12.12
C GLU A 375 -24.46 -13.45 13.46
N PRO A 376 -25.50 -14.16 13.92
CA PRO A 376 -25.30 -15.09 15.04
C PRO A 376 -24.09 -15.95 14.67
N PRO A 377 -23.20 -16.29 15.63
CA PRO A 377 -21.98 -17.02 15.32
C PRO A 377 -22.37 -18.20 14.43
N ALA A 378 -21.97 -18.12 13.16
CA ALA A 378 -22.44 -19.06 12.16
C ALA A 378 -22.17 -20.44 12.74
N ALA A 379 -23.23 -21.24 12.92
CA ALA A 379 -23.15 -22.57 13.48
C ALA A 379 -21.99 -23.26 12.78
N ALA A 380 -20.91 -23.51 13.53
CA ALA A 380 -19.56 -23.81 13.04
C ALA A 380 -19.61 -24.13 11.54
N ILE A 381 -19.38 -23.11 10.69
CA ILE A 381 -19.06 -23.39 9.29
C ILE A 381 -17.93 -24.37 9.42
N SER A 382 -18.22 -25.63 9.05
CA SER A 382 -17.29 -26.75 9.15
C SER A 382 -15.95 -26.17 8.78
N THR A 383 -15.04 -26.08 9.75
CA THR A 383 -13.64 -25.80 9.50
C THR A 383 -13.18 -26.94 8.62
N ARG A 384 -13.43 -26.83 7.32
CA ARG A 384 -12.61 -27.50 6.33
C ARG A 384 -11.27 -26.87 6.58
N GLU A 385 -10.49 -27.59 7.40
CA GLU A 385 -9.12 -27.26 7.64
C GLU A 385 -8.52 -26.92 6.28
N CYS A 386 -7.99 -25.70 6.12
CA CYS A 386 -7.19 -25.35 4.95
C CYS A 386 -5.88 -26.12 5.05
N VAL A 387 -5.96 -27.45 4.88
CA VAL A 387 -4.85 -28.36 4.75
C VAL A 387 -4.52 -28.33 3.26
N LEU A 388 -3.60 -27.45 2.90
CA LEU A 388 -2.77 -27.70 1.72
C LEU A 388 -2.07 -29.02 1.98
N ARG A 389 -2.53 -30.09 1.32
CA ARG A 389 -1.74 -31.31 1.24
C ARG A 389 -0.48 -30.94 0.49
N ALA A 390 0.64 -30.92 1.21
CA ALA A 390 1.95 -30.95 0.58
C ALA A 390 1.98 -32.19 -0.34
N SER A 391 2.12 -31.96 -1.64
CA SER A 391 2.50 -32.98 -2.61
C SER A 391 3.93 -32.74 -3.04
#